data_AF-R6DW59-F1
#
_entry.id   AF-R6DW59-F1
#
_cell.length_a   1.000
_cell.length_b   1.000
_cell.length_c   1.000
_cell.angle_alpha   90.00
_cell.angle_beta   90.00
_cell.angle_gamma   90.00
#
_symmetry.space_group_name_H-M   'P 1'
#
loop_
_entity.id
_entity.type
_entity.pdbx_description
1 polymer ?
#
loop_
_entity_poly.entity_id
_entity_poly.type
_entity_poly.pdbx_seq_one_letter_code
_entity_poly.pdbx_strand_id
1 'polypeptide(L)'
;MTNFEAGYHKLSASAMNITEFTDTHIKGTVDVKASELVYTSINYDEGWEITIDGEKIEPVAIGGALIGIDAAPGTHTIEMTYKPKGFMIGAIVSAGTLVAFIAALVIIHIVKKKRYAKMLVAEINEVSGTAQADEPTGIDALMAQDLGENATVEDAEKLLDVPDEYEMNKQDPTETLNRADEILNTQKINLKEILSQIEDNNDDSEDEK
;
A
#
# COMPACT_ATOMS: atom_id res chain seq x y z
N MET A 1 63.58 -4.58 8.72
CA MET A 1 62.11 -4.40 8.67
C MET A 1 61.80 -3.51 7.49
N THR A 2 60.79 -3.88 6.71
CA THR A 2 60.29 -3.02 5.63
C THR A 2 59.43 -1.89 6.22
N ASN A 3 59.24 -0.78 5.50
CA ASN A 3 58.36 0.30 5.96
C ASN A 3 56.93 -0.18 6.19
N PHE A 4 56.49 -1.19 5.45
CA PHE A 4 55.18 -1.82 5.60
C PHE A 4 55.04 -2.54 6.95
N GLU A 5 56.04 -3.34 7.32
CA GLU A 5 56.06 -4.10 8.57
C GLU A 5 56.07 -3.18 9.80
N ALA A 6 56.85 -2.08 9.73
CA ALA A 6 56.85 -1.05 10.77
C ALA A 6 55.49 -0.36 10.91
N GLY A 7 54.82 -0.05 9.78
CA GLY A 7 53.47 0.53 9.79
C GLY A 7 52.42 -0.41 10.36
N TYR A 8 52.46 -1.70 9.97
CA TYR A 8 51.54 -2.70 10.48
C TYR A 8 51.65 -2.85 12.01
N HIS A 9 52.87 -2.99 12.52
CA HIS A 9 53.09 -3.09 13.98
C HIS A 9 52.61 -1.86 14.74
N LYS A 10 52.72 -0.67 14.14
CA LYS A 10 52.22 0.58 14.74
C LYS A 10 50.69 0.58 14.82
N LEU A 11 50.00 0.18 13.76
CA LEU A 11 48.54 0.14 13.70
C LEU A 11 47.95 -0.98 14.56
N SER A 12 48.57 -2.17 14.56
CA SER A 12 48.09 -3.31 15.34
C SER A 12 48.19 -3.10 16.85
N ALA A 13 49.09 -2.21 17.30
CA ALA A 13 49.31 -1.94 18.72
C ALA A 13 48.16 -1.17 19.39
N SER A 14 47.31 -0.51 18.60
CA SER A 14 46.14 0.26 19.06
C SER A 14 44.89 -0.11 18.24
N ALA A 15 44.74 -1.40 17.91
CA ALA A 15 43.57 -1.87 17.20
C ALA A 15 42.29 -1.61 18.01
N MET A 16 41.24 -1.14 17.32
CA MET A 16 39.94 -0.94 17.93
C MET A 16 39.34 -2.27 18.40
N ASN A 17 38.91 -2.32 19.66
CA ASN A 17 38.12 -3.42 20.18
C ASN A 17 36.64 -3.17 19.86
N ILE A 18 36.09 -3.92 18.90
CA ILE A 18 34.72 -3.75 18.43
C ILE A 18 33.76 -4.45 19.41
N THR A 19 32.83 -3.69 19.96
CA THR A 19 31.78 -4.20 20.87
C THR A 19 30.48 -4.49 20.13
N GLU A 20 30.16 -3.72 19.09
CA GLU A 20 28.98 -3.92 18.26
C GLU A 20 29.32 -3.74 16.79
N PHE A 21 28.80 -4.64 15.94
CA PHE A 21 29.06 -4.63 14.51
C PHE A 21 27.82 -5.10 13.74
N THR A 22 27.36 -4.25 12.84
CA THR A 22 26.29 -4.53 11.87
C THR A 22 26.63 -3.86 10.55
N ASP A 23 25.82 -4.07 9.52
CA ASP A 23 26.03 -3.49 8.19
C ASP A 23 26.06 -1.96 8.18
N THR A 24 25.39 -1.30 9.14
CA THR A 24 25.23 0.16 9.18
C THR A 24 25.67 0.78 10.50
N HIS A 25 26.15 -0.02 11.45
CA HIS A 25 26.53 0.47 12.77
C HIS A 25 27.74 -0.30 13.30
N ILE A 26 28.76 0.44 13.70
CA ILE A 26 29.99 -0.09 14.28
C ILE A 26 30.30 0.71 15.53
N LYS A 27 30.55 -0.01 16.62
CA LYS A 27 30.92 0.60 17.90
C LYS A 27 32.09 -0.15 18.49
N GLY A 28 33.06 0.60 19.00
CA GLY A 28 34.21 0.01 19.65
C GLY A 28 34.96 1.00 20.51
N THR A 29 35.95 0.47 21.22
CA THR A 29 36.85 1.24 22.05
C THR A 29 38.25 1.20 21.46
N VAL A 30 38.96 2.31 21.53
CA VAL A 30 40.34 2.43 21.06
C VAL A 30 41.19 3.10 22.15
N ASP A 31 42.39 2.58 22.35
CA ASP A 31 43.37 3.17 23.27
C ASP A 31 44.48 3.85 22.47
N VAL A 32 44.48 5.18 22.52
CA VAL A 32 45.30 6.06 21.70
C VAL A 32 46.42 6.62 22.57
N LYS A 33 47.68 6.30 22.24
CA LYS A 33 48.84 6.64 23.08
C LYS A 33 49.30 8.09 22.95
N ALA A 34 49.07 8.70 21.80
CA ALA A 34 49.39 10.07 21.46
C ALA A 34 48.36 10.56 20.43
N SER A 35 48.21 11.88 20.22
CA SER A 35 47.31 12.39 19.19
C SER A 35 47.68 11.80 17.83
N GLU A 36 46.87 10.87 17.38
CA GLU A 36 47.11 10.06 16.18
C GLU A 36 45.79 9.82 15.47
N LEU A 37 45.91 9.57 14.16
CA LEU A 37 44.79 9.28 13.30
C LEU A 37 44.43 7.79 13.42
N VAL A 38 43.21 7.51 13.88
CA VAL A 38 42.63 6.17 13.85
C VAL A 38 42.21 5.87 12.41
N TYR A 39 42.85 4.87 11.82
CA TYR A 39 42.59 4.43 10.44
C TYR A 39 41.52 3.34 10.41
N THR A 40 40.65 3.40 9.40
CA THR A 40 39.70 2.32 9.09
C THR A 40 39.85 1.90 7.63
N SER A 41 39.54 0.63 7.33
CA SER A 41 39.42 0.14 5.95
C SER A 41 38.03 0.42 5.34
N ILE A 42 37.24 1.30 5.94
CA ILE A 42 35.90 1.66 5.49
C ILE A 42 36.03 2.84 4.53
N ASN A 43 35.34 2.75 3.39
CA ASN A 43 35.33 3.84 2.43
C ASN A 43 34.63 5.08 3.01
N TYR A 44 35.22 6.24 2.76
CA TYR A 44 34.63 7.53 3.08
C TYR A 44 33.37 7.77 2.23
N ASP A 45 32.28 8.15 2.90
CA ASP A 45 31.02 8.54 2.29
C ASP A 45 30.34 9.58 3.18
N GLU A 46 29.56 10.50 2.59
CA GLU A 46 28.88 11.55 3.33
C GLU A 46 27.71 11.04 4.21
N GLY A 47 27.30 9.79 4.03
CA GLY A 47 26.30 9.12 4.85
C GLY A 47 26.81 8.62 6.20
N TRP A 48 28.13 8.63 6.44
CA TRP A 48 28.68 8.24 7.74
C TRP A 48 28.54 9.38 8.77
N GLU A 49 27.91 9.06 9.89
CA GLU A 49 27.96 9.86 11.12
C GLU A 49 28.90 9.17 12.11
N ILE A 50 29.90 9.89 12.60
CA ILE A 50 30.90 9.36 13.53
C ILE A 50 30.88 10.19 14.80
N THR A 51 30.96 9.51 15.95
CA THR A 51 31.14 10.15 17.25
C THR A 51 32.36 9.59 17.99
N ILE A 52 33.00 10.46 18.76
CA ILE A 52 34.01 10.09 19.76
C ILE A 52 33.43 10.47 21.12
N ASP A 53 33.29 9.50 22.01
CA ASP A 53 32.72 9.67 23.35
C ASP A 53 31.35 10.36 23.36
N GLY A 54 30.57 10.16 22.29
CA GLY A 54 29.25 10.75 22.08
C GLY A 54 29.25 12.12 21.39
N GLU A 55 30.39 12.75 21.17
CA GLU A 55 30.50 14.01 20.41
C GLU A 55 30.69 13.74 18.92
N LYS A 56 29.88 14.39 18.07
CA LYS A 56 30.00 14.27 16.61
C LYS A 56 31.28 14.92 16.11
N ILE A 57 31.98 14.19 15.25
CA ILE A 57 33.21 14.65 14.60
C ILE A 57 33.12 14.50 13.08
N GLU A 58 33.88 15.33 12.37
CA GLU A 58 34.03 15.17 10.92
C GLU A 58 35.21 14.24 10.63
N PRO A 59 35.00 13.12 9.91
CA PRO A 59 36.09 12.24 9.54
C PRO A 59 37.00 12.86 8.47
N VAL A 60 38.26 12.45 8.51
CA VAL A 60 39.27 12.78 7.50
C VAL A 60 39.24 11.73 6.39
N ALA A 61 39.17 12.16 5.13
CA ALA A 61 39.27 11.25 3.98
C ALA A 61 40.75 10.96 3.66
N ILE A 62 41.27 9.84 4.17
CA ILE A 62 42.65 9.40 3.92
C ILE A 62 42.78 9.01 2.45
N GLY A 63 43.65 9.71 1.73
CA GLY A 63 43.84 9.52 0.29
C GLY A 63 42.57 9.78 -0.54
N GLY A 64 41.58 10.48 0.03
CA GLY A 64 40.27 10.71 -0.60
C GLY A 64 39.37 9.46 -0.69
N ALA A 65 39.72 8.37 -0.01
CA ALA A 65 39.02 7.10 -0.17
C ALA A 65 38.56 6.46 1.15
N LEU A 66 39.35 6.56 2.22
CA LEU A 66 39.12 5.81 3.46
C LEU A 66 38.87 6.74 4.64
N ILE A 67 38.12 6.26 5.63
CA ILE A 67 37.82 7.02 6.84
C ILE A 67 39.02 7.00 7.79
N GLY A 68 39.46 8.19 8.17
CA GLY A 68 40.35 8.47 9.29
C GLY A 68 39.63 9.29 10.36
N ILE A 69 39.95 9.06 11.62
CA ILE A 69 39.35 9.73 12.77
C ILE A 69 40.48 10.31 13.62
N ASP A 70 40.53 11.62 13.79
CA ASP A 70 41.51 12.25 14.68
C ASP A 70 41.09 12.00 16.13
N ALA A 71 41.95 11.33 16.90
CA ALA A 71 41.71 11.02 18.30
C ALA A 71 42.78 11.64 19.19
N ALA A 72 42.36 12.19 20.33
CA ALA A 72 43.28 12.64 21.37
C ALA A 72 43.92 11.43 22.09
N PRO A 73 44.99 11.63 22.87
CA PRO A 73 45.53 10.58 23.70
C PRO A 73 44.52 10.18 24.78
N GLY A 74 44.25 8.89 24.92
CA GLY A 74 43.30 8.35 25.87
C GLY A 74 42.53 7.15 25.34
N THR A 75 41.66 6.61 26.20
CA THR A 75 40.69 5.59 25.82
C THR A 75 39.41 6.27 25.37
N HIS A 76 39.03 6.01 24.12
CA HIS A 76 37.88 6.63 23.48
C HIS A 76 36.90 5.57 22.99
N THR A 77 35.61 5.86 23.08
CA THR A 77 34.55 5.09 22.43
C THR A 77 34.24 5.72 21.09
N ILE A 78 34.43 4.98 20.01
CA ILE A 78 34.10 5.40 18.66
C ILE A 78 32.81 4.71 18.24
N GLU A 79 31.85 5.48 17.76
CA GLU A 79 30.58 4.98 17.23
C GLU A 79 30.39 5.53 15.81
N MET A 80 30.18 4.63 14.85
CA MET A 80 30.02 4.95 13.43
C MET A 80 28.66 4.43 12.98
N THR A 81 27.82 5.31 12.45
CA THR A 81 26.48 4.96 11.94
C THR A 81 26.33 5.44 10.51
N TYR A 82 25.91 4.56 9.61
CA TYR A 82 25.71 4.86 8.20
C TYR A 82 24.24 5.16 7.89
N LYS A 83 23.99 6.33 7.29
CA LYS A 83 22.68 6.79 6.83
C LYS A 83 22.78 7.24 5.38
N PRO A 84 22.33 6.41 4.42
CA PRO A 84 22.40 6.76 3.00
C PRO A 84 21.58 8.03 2.70
N LYS A 85 22.22 9.10 2.22
CA LYS A 85 21.53 10.37 1.88
C LYS A 85 20.40 10.17 0.86
N GLY A 86 20.59 9.25 -0.09
CA GLY A 86 19.60 8.94 -1.12
C GLY A 86 18.32 8.28 -0.60
N PHE A 87 18.34 7.68 0.59
CA PHE A 87 17.18 6.98 1.14
C PHE A 87 16.00 7.93 1.38
N MET A 88 16.26 9.11 1.97
CA MET A 88 15.20 10.10 2.22
C MET A 88 14.58 10.63 0.92
N ILE A 89 15.42 10.93 -0.07
CA ILE A 89 14.97 11.43 -1.37
C ILE A 89 14.13 10.36 -2.08
N GLY A 90 14.62 9.11 -2.10
CA GLY A 90 13.91 7.97 -2.68
C GLY A 90 12.57 7.71 -2.00
N ALA A 91 12.50 7.84 -0.68
CA ALA A 91 11.26 7.69 0.09
C ALA A 91 10.22 8.77 -0.29
N ILE A 92 10.64 10.03 -0.41
CA ILE A 92 9.75 11.14 -0.82
C ILE A 92 9.21 10.92 -2.23
N VAL A 93 10.10 10.56 -3.17
CA VAL A 93 9.69 10.28 -4.56
C VAL A 93 8.72 9.11 -4.62
N SER A 94 9.00 8.03 -3.89
CA SER A 94 8.14 6.84 -3.84
C SER A 94 6.77 7.13 -3.24
N ALA A 95 6.70 7.93 -2.18
CA ALA A 95 5.44 8.36 -1.60
C ALA A 95 4.66 9.25 -2.59
N GLY A 96 5.33 10.18 -3.26
CA GLY A 96 4.71 11.06 -4.25
C GLY A 96 4.13 10.30 -5.45
N THR A 97 4.87 9.32 -5.98
CA THR A 97 4.38 8.48 -7.08
C THR A 97 3.22 7.60 -6.66
N LEU A 98 3.25 7.04 -5.45
CA LEU A 98 2.14 6.24 -4.91
C LEU A 98 0.85 7.08 -4.78
N VAL A 99 0.95 8.31 -4.26
CA VAL A 99 -0.20 9.23 -4.16
C VAL A 99 -0.76 9.56 -5.54
N ALA A 100 0.12 9.91 -6.50
CA ALA A 100 -0.29 10.20 -7.86
C ALA A 100 -0.97 8.99 -8.54
N PHE A 101 -0.46 7.79 -8.29
CA PHE A 101 -1.02 6.55 -8.80
C PHE A 101 -2.43 6.28 -8.24
N ILE A 102 -2.62 6.41 -6.93
CA ILE A 102 -3.95 6.26 -6.30
C ILE A 102 -4.93 7.29 -6.85
N ALA A 103 -4.53 8.57 -6.97
CA ALA A 103 -5.37 9.61 -7.54
C ALA A 103 -5.81 9.28 -8.97
N ALA A 104 -4.88 8.78 -9.80
CA ALA A 104 -5.20 8.35 -11.17
C ALA A 104 -6.24 7.22 -11.19
N LEU A 105 -6.10 6.21 -10.32
CA LEU A 105 -7.07 5.11 -10.21
C LEU A 105 -8.47 5.60 -9.82
N VAL A 106 -8.56 6.52 -8.85
CA VAL A 106 -9.83 7.11 -8.41
C VAL A 106 -10.48 7.90 -9.55
N ILE A 107 -9.71 8.73 -10.27
CA ILE A 107 -10.21 9.50 -11.41
C ILE A 107 -10.76 8.56 -12.49
N ILE A 108 -10.00 7.51 -12.85
CA ILE A 108 -10.43 6.51 -13.84
C ILE A 108 -11.73 5.84 -13.39
N HIS A 109 -11.84 5.47 -12.12
CA HIS A 109 -13.03 4.82 -11.58
C HIS A 109 -14.27 5.73 -11.68
N ILE A 110 -14.13 7.01 -11.29
CA ILE A 110 -15.23 8.00 -11.35
C ILE A 110 -15.65 8.25 -12.81
N VAL A 111 -14.69 8.41 -13.72
CA VAL A 111 -14.97 8.67 -15.14
C VAL A 111 -15.65 7.46 -15.79
N LYS A 112 -15.20 6.24 -15.51
CA LYS A 112 -15.86 5.02 -15.99
C LYS A 112 -17.30 4.94 -15.50
N LYS A 113 -17.55 5.16 -14.19
CA LYS A 113 -18.91 5.17 -13.61
C LYS A 113 -19.83 6.17 -14.30
N LYS A 114 -19.34 7.40 -14.58
CA LYS A 114 -20.10 8.43 -15.31
C LYS A 114 -20.40 8.03 -16.76
N ARG A 115 -19.48 7.34 -17.44
CA ARG A 115 -19.69 6.88 -18.83
C ARG A 115 -20.72 5.75 -18.92
N TYR A 116 -20.70 4.79 -17.98
CA TYR A 116 -21.75 3.76 -17.90
C TYR A 116 -23.13 4.38 -17.63
N ALA A 117 -23.23 5.32 -16.69
CA ALA A 117 -24.49 6.03 -16.43
C ALA A 117 -24.99 6.82 -17.66
N LYS A 118 -24.09 7.47 -18.40
CA LYS A 118 -24.45 8.20 -19.63
C LYS A 118 -24.93 7.28 -20.75
N MET A 119 -24.34 6.10 -20.91
CA MET A 119 -24.79 5.12 -21.91
C MET A 119 -26.14 4.52 -21.54
N LEU A 120 -26.37 4.20 -20.27
CA LEU A 120 -27.67 3.70 -19.78
C LEU A 120 -28.79 4.73 -20.01
N VAL A 121 -28.53 6.02 -19.73
CA VAL A 121 -29.50 7.10 -19.99
C VAL A 121 -29.72 7.33 -21.49
N ALA A 122 -28.68 7.18 -22.32
CA ALA A 122 -28.82 7.27 -23.77
C ALA A 122 -29.67 6.12 -24.33
N GLU A 123 -29.44 4.89 -23.86
CA GLU A 123 -30.20 3.69 -24.24
C GLU A 123 -31.66 3.78 -23.77
N ILE A 124 -31.92 4.26 -22.56
CA ILE A 124 -33.30 4.52 -22.07
C ILE A 124 -34.00 5.56 -22.94
N ASN A 125 -33.33 6.67 -23.28
CA ASN A 125 -33.93 7.71 -24.13
C ASN A 125 -34.18 7.25 -25.57
N GLU A 126 -33.34 6.36 -26.11
CA GLU A 126 -33.51 5.79 -27.44
C GLU A 126 -34.69 4.79 -27.47
N VAL A 127 -34.86 4.00 -26.40
CA VAL A 127 -36.02 3.12 -26.22
C VAL A 127 -37.31 3.92 -25.98
N SER A 128 -37.30 4.99 -25.18
CA SER A 128 -38.48 5.84 -24.96
C SER A 128 -38.81 6.75 -26.15
N GLY A 129 -37.83 7.12 -26.97
CA GLY A 129 -38.01 7.97 -28.16
C GLY A 129 -38.69 7.27 -29.35
N THR A 130 -38.88 5.95 -29.31
CA THR A 130 -39.56 5.18 -30.36
C THR A 130 -41.04 4.91 -30.10
N ALA A 131 -41.56 5.32 -28.93
CA ALA A 131 -42.94 5.02 -28.50
C ALA A 131 -43.94 6.17 -28.74
N GLN A 132 -43.74 7.00 -29.76
CA GLN A 132 -44.71 8.03 -30.14
C GLN A 132 -44.85 8.15 -31.67
N ALA A 133 -45.63 7.23 -32.25
CA ALA A 133 -46.30 7.43 -33.54
C ALA A 133 -47.54 6.51 -33.61
N ASP A 134 -48.71 7.12 -33.45
CA ASP A 134 -50.04 6.72 -33.94
C ASP A 134 -50.41 5.22 -33.97
N GLU A 135 -51.00 4.72 -32.88
CA GLU A 135 -52.17 3.82 -32.91
C GLU A 135 -52.87 3.81 -31.55
N PRO A 136 -54.20 3.73 -31.48
CA PRO A 136 -54.92 3.66 -30.21
C PRO A 136 -54.54 2.37 -29.49
N THR A 137 -53.67 2.50 -28.49
CA THR A 137 -53.26 1.39 -27.64
C THR A 137 -54.47 0.83 -26.90
N GLY A 138 -54.57 -0.50 -26.86
CA GLY A 138 -55.80 -1.25 -26.60
C GLY A 138 -56.61 -0.92 -25.34
N ILE A 139 -56.14 -0.07 -24.43
CA ILE A 139 -56.95 0.44 -23.32
C ILE A 139 -58.12 1.28 -23.84
N ASP A 140 -57.90 2.18 -24.82
CA ASP A 140 -58.99 3.03 -25.35
C ASP A 140 -60.02 2.21 -26.15
N ALA A 141 -59.58 1.14 -26.81
CA ALA A 141 -60.44 0.21 -27.53
C ALA A 141 -61.24 -0.71 -26.58
N LEU A 142 -60.63 -1.15 -25.47
CA LEU A 142 -61.31 -1.97 -24.45
C LEU A 142 -62.32 -1.15 -23.65
N MET A 143 -62.03 0.12 -23.37
CA MET A 143 -62.93 1.03 -22.65
C MET A 143 -64.19 1.35 -23.46
N ALA A 144 -64.08 1.45 -24.79
CA ALA A 144 -65.22 1.66 -25.68
C ALA A 144 -66.09 0.41 -25.88
N GLN A 145 -65.54 -0.79 -25.64
CA GLN A 145 -66.22 -2.06 -25.87
C GLN A 145 -67.10 -2.50 -24.68
N ASP A 146 -66.77 -2.10 -23.44
CA ASP A 146 -67.37 -2.70 -22.24
C ASP A 146 -68.36 -1.79 -21.47
N LEU A 147 -68.33 -0.45 -21.64
CA LEU A 147 -69.17 0.44 -20.83
C LEU A 147 -70.48 0.91 -21.49
N GLY A 148 -70.68 0.71 -22.79
CA GLY A 148 -71.81 1.29 -23.51
C GLY A 148 -71.78 2.83 -23.47
N GLU A 149 -72.45 3.49 -24.41
CA GLU A 149 -72.29 4.92 -24.69
C GLU A 149 -72.84 5.87 -23.59
N ASN A 150 -73.17 5.39 -22.37
CA ASN A 150 -73.90 6.17 -21.37
C ASN A 150 -73.67 5.82 -19.88
N ALA A 151 -72.58 5.15 -19.50
CA ALA A 151 -72.27 4.92 -18.08
C ALA A 151 -71.83 6.21 -17.35
N THR A 152 -72.35 6.46 -16.14
CA THR A 152 -72.03 7.66 -15.33
C THR A 152 -71.03 7.36 -14.21
N VAL A 153 -70.41 8.42 -13.69
CA VAL A 153 -69.35 8.38 -12.66
C VAL A 153 -69.72 7.65 -11.36
N GLU A 154 -71.01 7.54 -11.03
CA GLU A 154 -71.48 6.82 -9.83
C GLU A 154 -71.46 5.30 -9.98
N ASP A 155 -71.47 4.77 -11.20
CA ASP A 155 -71.35 3.32 -11.46
C ASP A 155 -69.90 2.83 -11.32
N ALA A 156 -68.92 3.69 -11.58
CA ALA A 156 -67.50 3.39 -11.44
C ALA A 156 -67.05 3.33 -9.97
N GLU A 157 -67.62 4.15 -9.09
CA GLU A 157 -67.27 4.17 -7.67
C GLU A 157 -67.73 2.92 -6.91
N LYS A 158 -68.73 2.18 -7.41
CA LYS A 158 -69.23 0.96 -6.77
C LYS A 158 -68.38 -0.29 -7.04
N LEU A 159 -67.46 -0.22 -8.00
CA LEU A 159 -66.53 -1.31 -8.35
C LEU A 159 -65.14 -1.12 -7.73
N LEU A 160 -64.92 -0.05 -6.97
CA LEU A 160 -63.66 0.27 -6.29
C LEU A 160 -63.45 -0.51 -4.97
N ASP A 161 -64.16 -1.63 -4.75
CA ASP A 161 -63.82 -2.56 -3.66
C ASP A 161 -62.78 -3.56 -4.17
N VAL A 162 -61.54 -3.07 -4.32
CA VAL A 162 -60.38 -3.88 -4.72
C VAL A 162 -59.69 -4.37 -3.44
N PRO A 163 -59.49 -5.70 -3.25
CA PRO A 163 -58.74 -6.24 -2.11
C PRO A 163 -57.29 -5.72 -2.12
N ASP A 164 -56.75 -5.49 -0.93
CA ASP A 164 -55.34 -5.12 -0.71
C ASP A 164 -54.38 -6.17 -1.30
N GLU A 165 -54.02 -6.03 -2.57
CA GLU A 165 -52.94 -6.81 -3.19
C GLU A 165 -51.91 -5.85 -3.82
N TYR A 166 -51.33 -5.00 -2.96
CA TYR A 166 -50.15 -4.19 -3.23
C TYR A 166 -48.92 -4.77 -2.51
N GLU A 167 -48.58 -6.03 -2.76
CA GLU A 167 -47.34 -6.64 -2.24
C GLU A 167 -46.78 -7.62 -3.29
N MET A 168 -46.18 -7.11 -4.36
CA MET A 168 -45.27 -7.94 -5.16
C MET A 168 -44.10 -7.12 -5.70
N ASN A 169 -42.92 -7.43 -5.14
CA ASN A 169 -41.59 -7.01 -5.57
C ASN A 169 -41.02 -5.70 -4.98
N LYS A 170 -40.83 -5.68 -3.66
CA LYS A 170 -39.66 -5.02 -3.05
C LYS A 170 -38.71 -6.09 -2.55
N GLN A 171 -37.64 -6.36 -3.31
CA GLN A 171 -36.52 -7.15 -2.79
C GLN A 171 -35.89 -6.37 -1.63
N ASP A 172 -35.85 -6.99 -0.44
CA ASP A 172 -35.34 -6.40 0.79
C ASP A 172 -33.83 -6.06 0.65
N PRO A 173 -33.41 -4.78 0.80
CA PRO A 173 -32.00 -4.38 0.72
C PRO A 173 -31.08 -5.17 1.66
N THR A 174 -31.63 -5.68 2.76
CA THR A 174 -30.90 -6.45 3.78
C THR A 174 -30.45 -7.83 3.25
N GLU A 175 -31.17 -8.40 2.29
CA GLU A 175 -30.84 -9.70 1.67
C GLU A 175 -29.57 -9.62 0.80
N THR A 176 -29.37 -8.49 0.12
CA THR A 176 -28.18 -8.26 -0.73
C THR A 176 -26.89 -8.07 0.08
N LEU A 177 -26.99 -7.45 1.27
CA LEU A 177 -25.87 -7.26 2.19
C LEU A 177 -25.47 -8.58 2.86
N ASN A 178 -26.44 -9.36 3.33
CA ASN A 178 -26.18 -10.66 3.95
C ASN A 178 -25.49 -11.63 2.96
N ARG A 179 -25.87 -11.58 1.68
CA ARG A 179 -25.23 -12.39 0.62
C ARG A 179 -23.79 -11.97 0.34
N ALA A 180 -23.47 -10.68 0.46
CA ALA A 180 -22.10 -10.20 0.29
C ALA A 180 -21.19 -10.63 1.45
N ASP A 181 -21.71 -10.59 2.69
CA ASP A 181 -20.98 -11.05 3.87
C ASP A 181 -20.75 -12.57 3.86
N GLU A 182 -21.73 -13.34 3.37
CA GLU A 182 -21.60 -14.78 3.21
C GLU A 182 -20.51 -15.15 2.21
N ILE A 183 -20.47 -14.46 1.05
CA ILE A 183 -19.42 -14.65 0.03
C ILE A 183 -18.04 -14.30 0.60
N LEU A 184 -17.92 -13.19 1.34
CA LEU A 184 -16.65 -12.78 1.95
C LEU A 184 -16.15 -13.81 2.97
N ASN A 185 -17.06 -14.41 3.73
CA ASN A 185 -16.72 -15.41 4.73
C ASN A 185 -16.26 -16.73 4.10
N THR A 186 -16.94 -17.19 3.04
CA THR A 186 -16.50 -18.37 2.27
C THR A 186 -15.12 -18.17 1.65
N GLN A 187 -14.84 -16.99 1.08
CA GLN A 187 -13.53 -16.67 0.51
C GLN A 187 -12.42 -16.69 1.58
N LYS A 188 -12.69 -16.18 2.78
CA LYS A 188 -11.73 -16.22 3.91
C LYS A 188 -11.46 -17.64 4.41
N ILE A 189 -12.48 -18.50 4.45
CA ILE A 189 -12.34 -19.90 4.85
C ILE A 189 -11.45 -20.64 3.86
N ASN A 190 -11.74 -20.53 2.56
CA ASN A 190 -10.96 -21.17 1.51
C ASN A 190 -9.49 -20.70 1.51
N LEU A 191 -9.23 -19.41 1.77
CA LEU A 191 -7.87 -18.89 1.83
C LEU A 191 -7.08 -19.44 3.03
N LYS A 192 -7.72 -19.59 4.19
CA LYS A 192 -7.08 -20.22 5.37
C LYS A 192 -6.77 -21.69 5.12
N GLU A 193 -7.66 -22.40 4.46
CA GLU A 193 -7.46 -23.81 4.11
C GLU A 193 -6.30 -24.00 3.13
N ILE A 194 -6.16 -23.11 2.15
CA ILE A 194 -5.01 -23.10 1.22
C ILE A 194 -3.70 -22.81 1.98
N LEU A 195 -3.70 -21.85 2.91
CA LEU A 195 -2.50 -21.51 3.68
C LEU A 195 -2.09 -22.64 4.63
N SER A 196 -3.04 -23.32 5.27
CA SER A 196 -2.79 -24.51 6.09
C SER A 196 -2.17 -25.65 5.28
N GLN A 197 -2.68 -25.91 4.07
CA GLN A 197 -2.12 -26.93 3.18
C GLN A 197 -0.69 -26.59 2.71
N ILE A 198 -0.32 -25.31 2.67
CA ILE A 198 1.05 -24.87 2.34
C ILE A 198 1.99 -25.05 3.54
N GLU A 199 1.51 -24.79 4.75
CA GLU A 199 2.27 -25.04 6.00
C GLU A 199 2.53 -26.53 6.23
N ASP A 200 1.52 -27.39 6.05
CA ASP A 200 1.66 -28.84 6.23
C ASP A 200 2.59 -29.48 5.18
N ASN A 201 2.63 -28.95 3.94
CA ASN A 201 3.54 -29.44 2.89
C ASN A 201 5.01 -29.02 3.08
N ASN A 202 5.30 -28.10 4.01
CA ASN A 202 6.66 -27.62 4.24
C ASN A 202 7.37 -28.40 5.37
N ASP A 203 6.61 -29.08 6.23
CA ASP A 203 7.12 -29.86 7.38
C ASP A 203 7.63 -31.26 6.95
N ASP A 204 7.12 -31.82 5.85
CA ASP A 204 7.54 -33.12 5.29
C ASP A 204 8.89 -33.07 4.52
N SER A 205 9.56 -31.91 4.47
CA SER A 205 10.79 -31.71 3.68
C SER A 205 12.08 -31.51 4.49
N GLU A 206 12.03 -31.52 5.83
CA GLU A 206 13.21 -31.36 6.68
C GLU A 206 13.82 -32.66 7.24
N ASP A 207 13.20 -33.83 7.05
CA ASP A 207 13.69 -35.10 7.63
C ASP A 207 14.51 -36.02 6.68
N GLU A 208 14.93 -35.54 5.50
CA GLU A 208 15.82 -36.32 4.62
C GLU A 208 17.05 -35.52 4.16
N LYS A 209 18.02 -35.36 5.05
CA LYS A 209 19.44 -35.16 4.69
C LYS A 209 20.44 -35.55 5.78
#